data_AF-A0A7J7N2N7-F1
#
_entry.id   AF-A0A7J7N2N7-F1
#
_cell.length_a   1.000
_cell.length_b   1.000
_cell.length_c   1.000
_cell.angle_alpha   90.00
_cell.angle_beta   90.00
_cell.angle_gamma   90.00
#
_symmetry.space_group_name_H-M   'P 1'
#
loop_
_entity.id
_entity.type
_entity.pdbx_description
1 polymer ?
#
loop_
_entity_poly.entity_id
_entity_poly.type
_entity_poly.pdbx_seq_one_letter_code
_entity_poly.pdbx_strand_id
1 'polypeptide(L)'
;MIEGEHRQKLYFGGENLGFVNVMRERVTTSGGEVGRLSIVGGVEIGPLRCWPGGLCLSRSIGDMDVGEFIVPVPYVKQVKVLYS
;
A
#
# COMPACT_ATOMS: atom_id res chain seq x y z
N MET A 1 -8.96 -5.64 26.55
CA MET A 1 -9.42 -5.02 25.29
C MET A 1 -8.21 -4.40 24.62
N ILE A 2 -7.65 -5.06 23.61
CA ILE A 2 -6.65 -4.43 22.74
C ILE A 2 -7.48 -3.94 21.56
N GLU A 3 -7.78 -2.64 21.53
CA GLU A 3 -8.55 -2.03 20.46
C GLU A 3 -7.83 -2.23 19.12
N GLY A 4 -8.65 -2.47 18.10
CA GLY A 4 -8.23 -2.96 16.81
C GLY A 4 -7.32 -1.99 16.06
N GLU A 5 -6.11 -2.43 15.75
CA GLU A 5 -5.32 -1.91 14.64
C GLU A 5 -4.66 -3.09 13.88
N HIS A 6 -5.48 -4.06 13.46
CA HIS A 6 -5.05 -5.17 12.58
C HIS A 6 -5.08 -4.73 11.10
N ARG A 7 -4.31 -3.70 10.72
CA ARG A 7 -4.11 -3.37 9.30
C ARG A 7 -2.70 -3.71 8.85
N GLN A 8 -2.39 -5.01 8.82
CA GLN A 8 -1.18 -5.51 8.16
C GLN A 8 -1.24 -5.34 6.62
N LYS A 9 -2.44 -5.17 6.05
CA LYS A 9 -2.63 -4.82 4.64
C LYS A 9 -2.68 -3.31 4.48
N LEU A 10 -1.63 -2.74 3.90
CA LEU A 10 -1.53 -1.31 3.66
C LEU A 10 -2.00 -1.01 2.24
N TYR A 11 -3.29 -0.70 2.16
CA TYR A 11 -3.97 -0.31 0.95
C TYR A 11 -3.63 1.13 0.57
N PHE A 12 -3.47 1.39 -0.72
CA PHE A 12 -3.51 2.76 -1.22
C PHE A 12 -4.94 3.31 -1.07
N GLY A 13 -5.15 4.15 -0.06
CA GLY A 13 -6.48 4.67 0.33
C GLY A 13 -6.79 4.59 1.82
N GLY A 14 -5.88 4.10 2.66
CA GLY A 14 -6.01 4.22 4.12
C GLY A 14 -5.94 5.67 4.60
N GLU A 15 -6.60 5.96 5.72
CA GLU A 15 -6.74 7.27 6.35
C GLU A 15 -5.45 7.89 6.93
N ASN A 16 -4.33 7.15 6.92
CA ASN A 16 -3.02 7.64 7.36
C ASN A 16 -2.25 8.34 6.23
N LEU A 17 -2.54 9.63 6.01
CA LEU A 17 -2.00 10.44 4.92
C LEU A 17 -0.46 10.44 4.85
N GLY A 18 0.23 10.50 5.99
CA GLY A 18 1.69 10.48 6.04
C GLY A 18 2.30 9.18 5.49
N PHE A 19 1.67 8.05 5.78
CA PHE A 19 2.12 6.76 5.29
C PHE A 19 1.85 6.56 3.79
N VAL A 20 0.72 7.09 3.30
CA VAL A 20 0.37 7.07 1.87
C VAL A 20 1.40 7.84 1.03
N ASN A 21 1.92 8.96 1.53
CA ASN A 21 2.92 9.75 0.81
C ASN A 21 4.26 9.02 0.71
N VAL A 22 4.76 8.44 1.80
CA VAL A 22 6.00 7.65 1.81
C VAL A 22 5.92 6.47 0.85
N MET A 23 4.78 5.79 0.81
CA MET A 23 4.57 4.69 -0.15
C MET A 23 4.57 5.16 -1.60
N ARG A 24 3.91 6.30 -1.90
CA ARG A 24 3.91 6.87 -3.26
C ARG A 24 5.33 7.20 -3.72
N GLU A 25 6.09 7.90 -2.87
CA GLU A 25 7.46 8.28 -3.17
C GLU A 25 8.34 7.05 -3.45
N ARG A 26 8.18 5.99 -2.66
CA ARG A 26 8.89 4.72 -2.90
C ARG A 26 8.50 4.10 -4.23
N VAL A 27 7.20 4.03 -4.55
CA VAL A 27 6.73 3.46 -5.82
C VAL A 27 7.31 4.24 -7.01
N THR A 28 7.25 5.57 -6.97
CA THR A 28 7.76 6.43 -8.05
C THR A 28 9.28 6.35 -8.19
N THR A 29 10.01 6.29 -7.09
CA THR A 29 11.48 6.19 -7.11
C THR A 29 11.96 4.83 -7.64
N SER A 30 11.16 3.77 -7.44
CA SER A 30 11.40 2.44 -7.99
C SER A 30 10.85 2.24 -9.42
N GLY A 31 10.40 3.31 -10.09
CA GLY A 31 9.93 3.27 -11.48
C GLY A 31 8.48 2.81 -11.69
N GLY A 32 7.69 2.71 -10.62
CA GLY A 32 6.25 2.45 -10.70
C GLY A 32 5.41 3.74 -10.62
N GLU A 33 4.12 3.62 -10.87
CA GLU A 33 3.15 4.72 -10.79
C GLU A 33 2.01 4.39 -9.82
N VAL A 34 1.40 5.43 -9.23
CA VAL A 34 0.21 5.28 -8.38
C VAL A 34 -0.96 6.01 -9.00
N GLY A 35 -1.96 5.27 -9.47
CA GLY A 35 -3.11 5.82 -10.18
C GLY A 35 -4.36 4.95 -10.04
N ARG A 36 -5.51 5.50 -10.45
CA ARG A 36 -6.74 4.71 -10.61
C ARG A 36 -6.70 3.96 -11.94
N LEU A 37 -7.58 2.98 -12.08
CA LEU A 37 -7.76 2.34 -13.39
C LEU A 37 -8.49 3.33 -14.32
N SER A 38 -7.85 3.68 -15.44
CA SER A 38 -8.45 4.49 -16.49
C SER A 38 -9.03 3.58 -17.57
N ILE A 39 -10.30 3.78 -17.92
CA ILE A 39 -10.98 3.05 -19.00
C ILE A 39 -11.06 3.91 -20.27
N VAL A 40 -11.48 3.30 -21.39
CA VAL A 40 -11.72 4.01 -22.65
C VAL A 40 -12.64 5.22 -22.40
N GLY A 41 -12.18 6.41 -22.81
CA GLY A 41 -12.86 7.68 -22.52
C GLY A 41 -12.29 8.44 -21.31
N GLY A 42 -11.20 7.97 -20.69
CA GLY A 42 -10.47 8.69 -19.65
C GLY A 42 -11.14 8.70 -18.27
N VAL A 43 -12.21 7.91 -18.10
CA VAL A 43 -12.90 7.80 -16.81
C VAL A 43 -12.05 6.99 -15.84
N GLU A 44 -11.78 7.55 -14.67
CA GLU A 44 -11.05 6.88 -13.61
C GLU A 44 -12.00 6.16 -12.64
N ILE A 45 -11.74 4.87 -12.37
CA ILE A 45 -12.60 4.04 -11.53
C ILE A 45 -11.82 3.25 -10.48
N GLY A 46 -12.52 2.87 -9.41
CA GLY A 46 -12.02 1.98 -8.36
C GLY A 46 -10.91 2.60 -7.51
N PRO A 47 -10.30 1.83 -6.59
CA PRO A 47 -9.25 2.32 -5.68
C PRO A 47 -7.95 2.66 -6.41
N LEU A 48 -7.05 3.34 -5.71
CA LEU A 48 -5.69 3.57 -6.16
C LEU A 48 -4.90 2.26 -6.24
N ARG A 49 -4.02 2.17 -7.24
CA ARG A 49 -3.21 0.99 -7.56
C ARG A 49 -1.77 1.39 -7.87
N CYS A 50 -0.84 0.48 -7.62
CA CYS A 50 0.50 0.48 -8.19
C CYS A 50 0.47 -0.06 -9.61
N TRP A 51 1.19 0.62 -10.51
CA TRP A 51 1.42 0.22 -11.88
C TRP A 51 2.92 0.14 -12.17
N PRO A 52 3.37 -0.80 -13.02
CA PRO A 52 2.61 -1.90 -13.66
C PRO A 52 2.06 -2.93 -12.64
N GLY A 53 1.19 -3.85 -13.08
CA GLY A 53 0.62 -4.93 -12.23
C GLY A 53 -0.72 -4.65 -11.56
N GLY A 54 -1.09 -3.38 -11.34
CA GLY A 54 -2.45 -2.99 -10.94
C GLY A 54 -2.83 -3.36 -9.49
N LEU A 55 -1.85 -3.56 -8.62
CA LEU A 55 -2.08 -3.96 -7.22
C LEU A 55 -2.55 -2.78 -6.36
N CYS A 56 -3.59 -2.98 -5.55
CA CYS A 56 -4.05 -1.97 -4.57
C CYS A 56 -3.19 -1.92 -3.29
N LEU A 57 -2.07 -2.64 -3.27
CA LEU A 57 -1.18 -2.84 -2.12
C LEU A 57 0.22 -2.37 -2.51
N SER A 58 0.97 -1.87 -1.53
CA SER A 58 2.39 -1.52 -1.70
C SER A 58 3.35 -2.62 -1.21
N ARG A 59 2.82 -3.63 -0.52
CA ARG A 59 3.57 -4.70 0.15
C ARG A 59 2.78 -5.99 0.12
N SER A 60 3.44 -7.05 -0.30
CA SER A 60 2.89 -8.41 -0.37
C SER A 60 4.02 -9.41 -0.55
N ILE A 61 3.71 -10.68 -0.30
CA ILE A 61 4.62 -11.81 -0.50
C ILE A 61 4.09 -12.59 -1.70
N GLY A 62 4.95 -12.84 -2.69
CA GLY A 62 4.61 -13.62 -3.89
C GLY A 62 4.50 -12.81 -5.18
N ASP A 63 4.34 -11.49 -5.11
CA ASP A 63 4.18 -10.60 -6.28
C ASP A 63 5.54 -10.06 -6.80
N MET A 64 6.52 -10.94 -6.95
CA MET A 64 7.89 -10.57 -7.33
C MET A 64 8.00 -10.04 -8.78
N ASP A 65 7.06 -10.43 -9.64
CA ASP A 65 6.98 -10.06 -11.05
C ASP A 65 6.45 -8.64 -11.30
N VAL A 66 5.79 -8.04 -10.30
CA VAL A 66 5.22 -6.70 -10.40
C VAL A 66 6.30 -5.61 -10.37
N GLY A 67 7.39 -5.84 -9.63
CA GLY A 67 8.55 -4.94 -9.54
C GLY A 67 8.98 -4.64 -8.10
N GLU A 68 10.15 -4.00 -7.96
CA GLU A 68 10.78 -3.73 -6.65
C GLU A 68 9.97 -2.78 -5.76
N PHE A 69 8.99 -2.06 -6.33
CA PHE A 69 8.06 -1.23 -5.58
C PHE A 69 7.04 -2.06 -4.77
N ILE A 70 6.95 -3.37 -4.94
CA ILE A 70 6.18 -4.27 -4.08
C ILE A 70 7.14 -5.02 -3.16
N VAL A 71 7.19 -4.63 -1.89
CA VAL A 71 8.18 -5.19 -0.95
C VAL A 71 7.58 -6.27 -0.04
N PRO A 72 8.26 -7.41 0.16
CA PRO A 72 7.81 -8.48 1.06
C PRO A 72 8.19 -8.21 2.53
N VAL A 73 8.22 -6.94 2.94
CA VAL A 73 8.67 -6.53 4.28
C VAL A 73 7.47 -6.11 5.14
N PRO A 74 7.19 -6.81 6.27
CA PRO A 74 6.08 -6.47 7.14
C PRO A 74 6.32 -5.16 7.89
N TYR A 75 5.23 -4.51 8.34
CA TYR A 75 5.32 -3.43 9.32
C TYR A 75 5.32 -4.03 10.72
N VAL A 76 6.30 -3.67 11.54
CA VAL A 76 6.45 -4.17 12.90
C VAL A 76 6.40 -2.99 13.87
N LYS A 77 5.52 -3.08 14.87
CA LYS A 77 5.37 -2.10 15.95
C LYS A 77 5.42 -2.84 17.28
N GLN A 78 6.37 -2.49 18.14
CA GLN A 78 6.42 -3.00 19.51
C GLN A 78 5.49 -2.16 20.40
N VAL A 79 4.66 -2.82 21.20
CA VAL A 79 3.73 -2.17 22.13
C VAL A 79 4.01 -2.63 23.55
N LYS A 80 3.98 -1.70 24.51
CA LYS A 80 4.06 -2.01 25.93
C LYS A 80 2.66 -2.32 26.44
N VAL A 81 2.48 -3.50 27.03
CA VAL A 81 1.21 -3.89 27.65
C VAL A 81 1.25 -3.52 29.14
N LEU A 82 0.23 -2.82 29.61
CA LEU A 82 0.01 -2.55 31.03
C LEU A 82 -1.07 -3.51 31.53
N TYR A 83 -0.82 -4.19 32.64
CA TYR A 83 -1.80 -5.03 33.32
C TYR A 83 -2.42 -4.25 34.48
N SER A 84 -3.71 -4.48 34.74
CA SER A 84 -4.47 -3.96 35.89
C SER A 84 -4.44 -4.94 37.06
#